data_AF-A0AAV3RIY7-F1
#
_entry.id   AF-A0AAV3RIY7-F1
#
_cell.length_a   1.000
_cell.length_b   1.000
_cell.length_c   1.000
_cell.angle_alpha   90.00
_cell.angle_beta   90.00
_cell.angle_gamma   90.00
#
_symmetry.space_group_name_H-M   'P 1'
#
loop_
_entity.id
_entity.type
_entity.pdbx_description
1 polymer ?
#
loop_
_entity_poly.entity_id
_entity_poly.type
_entity_poly.pdbx_seq_one_letter_code
_entity_poly.pdbx_strand_id
1 'polypeptide(L)' 'MGVLIDYDEIKEAKNGRDTVQHFTIINPEKIPLCISLWNEAITTEGNALIQATKNHSVIVAKRLAIKSYETISLASKNC' A
#
# COMPACT_ATOMS: atom_id res chain seq x y z
N MET A 1 -7.67 9.15 4.86
CA MET A 1 -6.64 10.13 4.48
C MET A 1 -5.36 9.73 5.18
N GLY A 2 -4.22 9.81 4.51
CA GLY A 2 -2.93 9.46 5.10
C GLY A 2 -1.77 9.93 4.23
N VAL A 3 -0.59 9.99 4.81
CA VAL A 3 0.65 10.33 4.09
C VAL A 3 1.22 9.05 3.49
N LEU A 4 1.57 9.07 2.21
CA LEU A 4 2.27 7.96 1.58
C LEU A 4 3.73 7.95 2.01
N ILE A 5 4.20 6.78 2.45
CA ILE A 5 5.56 6.63 2.99
C ILE A 5 6.38 5.65 2.17
N ASP A 6 5.76 4.57 1.73
CA ASP A 6 6.48 3.52 1.03
C ASP A 6 5.58 2.73 0.09
N TYR A 7 6.18 1.98 -0.82
CA TYR A 7 5.50 1.04 -1.70
C TYR A 7 6.38 -0.16 -2.04
N ASP A 8 5.74 -1.31 -2.18
CA ASP A 8 6.39 -2.54 -2.62
C ASP A 8 6.50 -2.59 -4.15
N GLU A 9 7.40 -3.44 -4.64
CA GLU A 9 7.38 -3.90 -6.03
C GLU A 9 6.09 -4.68 -6.33
N ILE A 10 5.74 -4.73 -7.62
CA ILE A 10 4.59 -5.48 -8.11
C ILE A 10 4.84 -6.98 -7.88
N LYS A 11 3.88 -7.66 -7.27
CA LYS A 11 3.94 -9.11 -7.00
C LYS A 11 2.79 -9.81 -7.71
N GLU A 12 3.01 -11.05 -8.13
CA GLU A 12 1.92 -11.92 -8.55
C GLU A 12 1.10 -12.36 -7.33
N ALA A 13 -0.21 -12.34 -7.45
CA ALA A 13 -1.11 -12.85 -6.43
C ALA A 13 -1.06 -14.38 -6.37
N LYS A 14 -1.44 -14.96 -5.23
CA LYS A 14 -1.43 -16.42 -4.99
C LYS A 14 -2.26 -17.22 -6.00
N ASN A 15 -3.17 -16.58 -6.75
CA ASN A 15 -3.97 -17.20 -7.79
C ASN A 15 -3.25 -17.30 -9.16
N GLY A 16 -2.04 -16.73 -9.29
CA GLY A 16 -1.21 -16.78 -10.50
C GLY A 16 -1.80 -16.06 -11.72
N ARG A 17 -2.84 -15.24 -11.52
CA ARG A 17 -3.54 -14.52 -12.61
C ARG A 17 -3.55 -13.01 -12.38
N ASP A 18 -3.65 -12.60 -11.13
CA ASP A 18 -3.69 -11.20 -10.78
C ASP A 18 -2.32 -10.72 -10.33
N THR A 19 -2.06 -9.44 -10.55
CA THR A 19 -0.91 -8.74 -9.98
C THR A 19 -1.39 -7.77 -8.90
N VAL A 20 -0.56 -7.58 -7.89
CA VAL A 20 -0.85 -6.71 -6.75
C VAL A 20 0.37 -5.85 -6.42
N GLN A 21 0.12 -4.59 -6.09
CA GLN A 21 1.12 -3.67 -5.54
C GLN A 21 0.63 -3.11 -4.21
N HIS A 22 1.51 -3.07 -3.21
CA HIS A 22 1.20 -2.59 -1.87
C HIS A 22 1.78 -1.20 -1.63
N PHE A 23 1.00 -0.34 -0.99
CA PHE A 23 1.38 1.02 -0.61
C PHE A 23 1.16 1.21 0.88
N THR A 24 2.17 1.71 1.58
CA THR A 24 2.12 1.98 3.01
C THR A 24 1.82 3.45 3.24
N ILE A 25 0.70 3.72 3.90
CA ILE A 25 0.31 5.07 4.31
C ILE A 25 0.28 5.17 5.84
N ILE A 26 0.58 6.34 6.39
CA ILE A 26 0.32 6.64 7.81
C ILE A 26 -0.91 7.54 7.91
N ASN A 27 -1.90 7.10 8.68
CA ASN A 27 -3.09 7.89 8.97
C ASN A 27 -2.79 8.98 10.04
N PRO A 28 -3.71 9.94 10.29
CA PRO A 28 -3.53 10.96 11.32
C PRO A 28 -3.35 10.40 12.74
N GLU A 29 -3.82 9.18 13.01
CA GLU A 29 -3.68 8.48 14.29
C GLU A 29 -2.30 7.79 14.43
N LYS A 30 -1.39 8.01 13.47
CA LYS A 30 -0.06 7.39 13.39
C LYS A 30 -0.09 5.87 13.23
N ILE A 31 -1.19 5.34 12.74
CA ILE A 31 -1.37 3.91 12.43
C ILE A 31 -0.95 3.69 10.97
N PRO A 32 0.00 2.78 10.69
CA PRO A 32 0.33 2.38 9.34
C PRO A 32 -0.82 1.55 8.75
N LEU A 33 -1.24 1.90 7.54
CA LEU A 33 -2.26 1.19 6.77
C LEU A 33 -1.65 0.76 5.44
N CYS A 34 -2.02 -0.42 4.98
CA CYS A 34 -1.62 -0.94 3.68
C CYS A 34 -2.78 -0.81 2.69
N ILE A 35 -2.49 -0.22 1.52
CA ILE A 35 -3.42 -0.15 0.38
C ILE A 35 -2.87 -1.08 -0.71
N SER A 36 -3.70 -2.04 -1.14
CA SER A 36 -3.38 -2.92 -2.26
C SER A 36 -4.08 -2.43 -3.53
N LEU A 37 -3.31 -2.16 -4.59
CA LEU A 37 -3.82 -1.96 -5.94
C LEU A 37 -3.66 -3.24 -6.75
N TRP A 38 -4.63 -3.53 -7.62
CA TRP A 38 -4.72 -4.79 -8.35
C TRP A 38 -4.80 -4.56 -9.85
N ASN A 39 -4.11 -5.39 -10.62
CA ASN A 39 -4.20 -5.45 -12.08
C ASN A 39 -4.02 -4.08 -12.75
N GLU A 40 -4.99 -3.63 -13.56
CA GLU A 40 -4.92 -2.37 -14.30
C GLU A 40 -4.77 -1.14 -13.38
N ALA A 41 -5.28 -1.18 -12.15
CA ALA A 41 -5.15 -0.07 -11.20
C ALA A 41 -3.70 0.22 -10.82
N ILE A 42 -2.80 -0.75 -11.01
CA ILE A 42 -1.36 -0.59 -10.75
C ILE A 42 -0.75 0.38 -11.78
N THR A 43 -1.14 0.27 -13.05
CA THR A 43 -0.55 1.10 -14.11
C THR A 43 -1.18 2.49 -14.17
N THR A 44 -2.43 2.65 -13.76
CA THR A 44 -3.13 3.93 -13.70
C THR A 44 -2.85 4.67 -12.39
N GLU A 45 -3.45 4.24 -11.28
CA GLU A 45 -3.34 4.91 -9.99
C GLU A 45 -1.97 4.65 -9.34
N GLY A 46 -1.42 3.44 -9.47
CA GLY A 46 -0.14 3.08 -8.85
C GLY A 46 1.02 3.97 -9.31
N ASN A 47 1.11 4.28 -10.61
CA ASN A 47 2.12 5.21 -11.13
C ASN A 47 1.99 6.63 -10.54
N ALA A 48 0.76 7.13 -10.37
CA ALA A 48 0.53 8.42 -9.74
C ALA A 48 0.93 8.40 -8.25
N LEU A 49 0.66 7.29 -7.55
CA LEU A 49 1.07 7.10 -6.16
C LEU A 49 2.59 7.04 -6.01
N ILE A 50 3.30 6.31 -6.87
CA ILE A 50 4.77 6.23 -6.84
C ILE A 50 5.42 7.62 -6.99
N GLN A 51 4.88 8.45 -7.89
CA GLN A 51 5.37 9.83 -8.04
C GLN A 51 5.08 10.66 -6.79
N ALA A 52 3.91 10.45 -6.17
CA ALA A 52 3.49 11.13 -4.96
C ALA A 52 4.31 10.73 -3.71
N THR A 53 4.90 9.53 -3.68
CA THR A 53 5.77 9.06 -2.57
C THR A 53 6.99 9.96 -2.39
N LYS A 54 7.61 10.43 -3.49
CA LYS A 54 8.82 11.28 -3.44
C LYS A 54 8.60 12.57 -2.64
N ASN A 55 7.38 13.07 -2.65
CA ASN A 55 6.99 14.31 -1.98
C ASN A 55 6.26 14.07 -0.66
N HIS A 56 6.17 12.83 -0.18
CA HIS A 56 5.39 12.46 1.01
C HIS A 56 3.96 13.02 0.94
N SER A 57 3.32 12.86 -0.22
CA SER A 57 2.03 13.50 -0.48
C SER A 57 0.92 12.88 0.38
N VAL A 58 -0.08 13.71 0.70
CA VAL A 58 -1.27 13.24 1.40
C VAL A 58 -2.27 12.67 0.41
N ILE A 59 -2.72 11.44 0.66
CA ILE A 59 -3.69 10.74 -0.17
C ILE A 59 -5.04 10.70 0.54
N VAL A 60 -6.08 10.97 -0.25
CA VAL A 60 -7.48 10.76 0.15
C VAL A 60 -8.08 9.70 -0.76
N ALA A 61 -8.15 8.46 -0.27
CA ALA A 61 -8.83 7.36 -0.96
C ALA A 61 -10.30 7.25 -0.51
N LYS A 62 -11.20 6.97 -1.45
CA LYS A 62 -12.64 6.76 -1.21
C LYS A 62 -13.07 5.42 -1.80
N ARG A 63 -14.11 4.80 -1.23
CA ARG A 63 -14.68 3.52 -1.70
C ARG A 63 -13.68 2.34 -1.71
N LEU A 64 -12.72 2.34 -0.79
CA LEU A 64 -11.82 1.21 -0.60
C LEU A 64 -12.59 0.04 0.05
N ALA A 65 -12.36 -1.17 -0.47
CA ALA A 65 -12.81 -2.38 0.21
C ALA A 65 -11.84 -2.67 1.38
N ILE A 66 -12.38 -2.75 2.59
CA ILE A 66 -11.59 -3.10 3.78
C ILE A 66 -11.44 -4.62 3.80
N LYS A 67 -10.20 -5.11 3.70
CA LYS A 67 -9.86 -6.50 3.95
C LYS A 67 -8.79 -6.53 5.04
N SER A 68 -9.09 -7.20 6.16
CA SER A 68 -8.12 -7.44 7.22
C SER A 68 -7.28 -8.66 6.83
N TYR A 69 -6.08 -8.44 6.32
CA TYR A 69 -5.07 -9.48 6.14
C TYR A 69 -3.99 -9.30 7.21
N GLU A 70 -3.83 -10.34 8.04
CA GLU A 70 -2.76 -10.55 9.02
C GLU A 70 -2.67 -9.52 10.17
N THR A 71 -3.09 -9.97 11.36
CA THR A 71 -2.93 -9.29 12.65
C THR A 71 -1.47 -9.39 13.10
N ILE A 72 -0.63 -8.47 12.62
CA ILE A 72 0.67 -8.01 13.16
C ILE A 72 1.64 -9.10 13.68
N SER A 73 2.85 -9.15 13.12
CA SER A 73 4.02 -9.68 13.83
C SER A 73 5.27 -8.90 13.46
N LEU A 74 5.88 -8.23 14.45
CA LEU A 74 7.18 -7.58 14.37
C LEU A 74 8.10 -8.24 15.40
N ALA A 75 9.25 -8.75 14.96
CA ALA A 75 10.33 -9.19 15.83
C ALA A 75 11.66 -8.63 15.32
N SER A 76 12.40 -7.93 16.17
CA SER A 76 13.80 -7.61 15.92
C SER A 76 14.69 -8.72 16.48
N LYS A 77 15.66 -9.18 15.69
CA LYS A 77 16.78 -9.97 16.20
C LYS A 77 18.01 -9.07 16.15
N ASN A 78 18.52 -8.67 17.30
CA ASN A 78 19.83 -8.03 17.41
C ASN A 78 20.90 -9.09 17.13
N CYS A 79 21.84 -8.79 16.23
CA CYS A 79 23.16 -9.41 16.17
C CYS A 79 24.18 -8.29 16.38
#